data_AF-A0A3D0NYT5-F1
#
_entry.id   AF-A0A3D0NYT5-F1
#
_cell.length_a   1.000
_cell.length_b   1.000
_cell.length_c   1.000
_cell.angle_alpha   90.00
_cell.angle_beta   90.00
_cell.angle_gamma   90.00
#
_symmetry.space_group_name_H-M   'P 1'
#
loop_
_entity.id
_entity.type
_entity.pdbx_description
1 polymer ?
#
loop_
_entity_poly.entity_id
_entity_poly.type
_entity_poly.pdbx_seq_one_letter_code
_entity_poly.pdbx_strand_id
1 'polypeptide(L)'
;AIAANPNFPESYSLLAFIALVRNDEIDDAIGHIRTALRLSPGNENYMLDLAGLHGRKRDFDEAKRLAEGVYKTAQDPNVRTRARSVLQNVSDLQRYSEREREFAGGQSGPDVGESGPRRQSVVVVGADEELTEEKLKELAAAAELESLNRVLRKPQAGEKRILGHLSAIECSRDSIAFL
;
A
#
# COMPACT_ATOMS: atom_id res chain seq x y z
N ALA A 1 -25.12 6.95 27.88
CA ALA A 1 -24.49 5.75 28.46
C ALA A 1 -23.52 6.11 29.58
N ILE A 2 -22.41 6.81 29.30
CA ILE A 2 -21.40 7.16 30.33
C ILE A 2 -21.95 7.99 31.51
N ALA A 3 -22.92 8.90 31.29
CA ALA A 3 -23.54 9.67 32.37
C ALA A 3 -24.37 8.80 33.34
N ALA A 4 -24.86 7.65 32.89
CA ALA A 4 -25.64 6.72 33.70
C ALA A 4 -24.74 5.73 34.47
N ASN A 5 -23.59 5.35 33.90
CA ASN A 5 -22.58 4.56 34.59
C ASN A 5 -21.16 4.93 34.10
N PRO A 6 -20.48 5.87 34.78
CA PRO A 6 -19.15 6.34 34.38
C PRO A 6 -18.04 5.30 34.53
N ASN A 7 -18.28 4.21 35.26
CA ASN A 7 -17.28 3.18 35.54
C ASN A 7 -17.47 1.91 34.69
N PHE A 8 -18.27 1.98 33.63
CA PHE A 8 -18.53 0.86 32.74
C PHE A 8 -17.61 0.91 31.50
N PRO A 9 -16.51 0.12 31.45
CA PRO A 9 -15.49 0.23 30.41
C PRO A 9 -16.03 -0.01 28.99
N GLU A 10 -17.03 -0.87 28.84
CA GLU A 10 -17.69 -1.18 27.58
C GLU A 10 -18.34 0.06 26.94
N SER A 11 -18.81 1.02 27.75
CA SER A 11 -19.32 2.29 27.23
C SER A 11 -18.23 3.08 26.50
N TYR A 12 -17.01 3.06 27.02
CA TYR A 12 -15.87 3.75 26.42
C TYR A 12 -15.33 2.98 25.20
N SER A 13 -15.33 1.65 25.24
CA SER A 13 -15.01 0.82 24.06
C SER A 13 -15.99 1.09 22.91
N LEU A 14 -17.30 1.20 23.19
CA LEU A 14 -18.30 1.57 22.19
C LEU A 14 -18.09 3.00 21.65
N LEU A 15 -17.76 3.97 22.51
CA LEU A 15 -17.44 5.33 22.07
C LEU A 15 -16.19 5.35 21.16
N ALA A 16 -15.16 4.57 21.49
CA ALA A 16 -13.98 4.44 20.64
C ALA A 16 -14.33 3.87 19.26
N PHE A 17 -15.19 2.86 19.22
CA PHE A 17 -15.69 2.30 17.96
C PHE A 17 -16.50 3.32 17.14
N ILE A 18 -17.39 4.09 17.77
CA ILE A 18 -18.18 5.13 17.09
C ILE A 18 -17.28 6.23 16.53
N ALA A 19 -16.32 6.72 17.31
CA ALA A 19 -15.35 7.72 16.88
C ALA A 19 -14.52 7.23 15.68
N LEU A 20 -14.13 5.94 15.69
CA LEU A 20 -13.44 5.31 14.57
C LEU A 20 -14.30 5.24 13.30
N VAL A 21 -15.56 4.81 13.40
CA VAL A 21 -16.47 4.65 12.24
C VAL A 21 -16.81 5.99 11.60
N ARG A 22 -16.90 7.07 12.40
CA ARG A 22 -17.13 8.42 11.90
C ARG A 22 -15.94 9.01 11.15
N ASN A 23 -14.80 8.31 11.13
CA ASN A 23 -13.57 8.62 10.42
C ASN A 23 -12.97 10.00 10.73
N ASP A 24 -13.30 10.60 11.89
CA ASP A 24 -12.91 11.99 12.16
C ASP A 24 -12.14 12.23 13.46
N GLU A 25 -11.96 11.24 14.35
CA GLU A 25 -11.25 11.50 15.61
C GLU A 25 -10.49 10.25 16.10
N ILE A 26 -9.45 9.81 15.37
CA ILE A 26 -8.63 8.66 15.80
C ILE A 26 -8.04 8.90 17.20
N ASP A 27 -7.67 10.16 17.51
CA ASP A 27 -7.16 10.53 18.82
C ASP A 27 -8.21 10.44 19.93
N ASP A 28 -9.47 10.79 19.66
CA ASP A 28 -10.54 10.63 20.65
C ASP A 28 -10.91 9.16 20.84
N ALA A 29 -10.89 8.37 19.77
CA ALA A 29 -11.04 6.91 19.86
C ALA A 29 -9.95 6.30 20.77
N ILE A 30 -8.70 6.75 20.61
CA ILE A 30 -7.58 6.36 21.48
C ILE A 30 -7.83 6.83 22.93
N GLY A 31 -8.34 8.04 23.14
CA GLY A 31 -8.70 8.55 24.46
C GLY A 31 -9.77 7.71 25.16
N HIS A 32 -10.81 7.32 24.43
CA HIS A 32 -11.88 6.47 24.93
C HIS A 32 -11.38 5.06 25.28
N ILE A 33 -10.63 4.38 24.40
CA ILE A 33 -10.14 3.03 24.71
C ILE A 33 -9.12 3.04 25.86
N ARG A 34 -8.30 4.10 26.01
CA ARG A 34 -7.42 4.28 27.17
C ARG A 34 -8.20 4.42 28.48
N THR A 35 -9.38 5.03 28.42
CA THR A 35 -10.28 5.10 29.58
C THR A 35 -10.85 3.71 29.91
N ALA A 36 -11.27 2.95 28.90
CA ALA A 36 -11.71 1.55 29.09
C ALA A 36 -10.61 0.69 29.74
N LEU A 37 -9.36 0.81 29.27
CA LEU A 37 -8.20 0.12 29.84
C LEU A 37 -7.88 0.54 31.28
N ARG A 38 -8.11 1.80 31.64
CA ARG A 38 -7.91 2.27 33.02
C ARG A 38 -8.94 1.65 33.97
N LEU A 39 -10.17 1.49 33.50
CA LEU A 39 -11.28 0.88 34.25
C LEU A 39 -11.16 -0.65 34.30
N SER A 40 -10.54 -1.28 33.29
CA SER A 40 -10.28 -2.72 33.23
C SER A 40 -8.81 -3.01 32.87
N PRO A 41 -7.87 -2.83 33.82
CA PRO A 41 -6.46 -3.10 33.58
C PRO A 41 -6.25 -4.58 33.22
N GLY A 42 -5.44 -4.84 32.19
CA GLY A 42 -5.15 -6.20 31.73
C GLY A 42 -6.20 -6.80 30.78
N ASN A 43 -7.22 -6.04 30.39
CA ASN A 43 -8.14 -6.48 29.34
C ASN A 43 -7.43 -6.51 27.98
N GLU A 44 -7.03 -7.72 27.58
CA GLU A 44 -6.27 -7.97 26.35
C GLU A 44 -7.03 -7.53 25.10
N ASN A 45 -8.38 -7.59 25.11
CA ASN A 45 -9.17 -7.16 23.97
C ASN A 45 -9.09 -5.65 23.76
N TYR A 46 -9.13 -4.85 24.83
CA TYR A 46 -8.94 -3.40 24.73
C TYR A 46 -7.51 -3.01 24.37
N MET A 47 -6.51 -3.81 24.79
CA MET A 47 -5.13 -3.62 24.35
C MET A 47 -4.99 -3.84 22.83
N LEU A 48 -5.67 -4.85 22.29
CA LEU A 48 -5.71 -5.11 20.84
C LEU A 48 -6.52 -4.07 20.06
N ASP A 49 -7.60 -3.53 20.63
CA ASP A 49 -8.33 -2.40 20.05
C ASP A 49 -7.43 -1.17 19.97
N LEU A 50 -6.71 -0.86 21.04
CA LEU A 50 -5.74 0.24 21.07
C LEU A 50 -4.63 0.04 20.03
N ALA A 51 -4.08 -1.19 19.90
CA ALA A 51 -3.09 -1.51 18.88
C ALA A 51 -3.63 -1.24 17.45
N GLY A 52 -4.87 -1.66 17.16
CA GLY A 52 -5.52 -1.38 15.88
C GLY A 52 -5.67 0.12 15.60
N LEU A 53 -6.06 0.90 16.61
CA LEU A 53 -6.19 2.35 16.51
C LEU A 53 -4.85 3.05 16.23
N HIS A 54 -3.76 2.64 16.90
CA HIS A 54 -2.41 3.14 16.60
C HIS A 54 -1.99 2.79 15.17
N GLY A 55 -2.33 1.58 14.68
CA GLY A 55 -2.09 1.18 13.30
C GLY A 55 -2.78 2.11 12.29
N ARG A 56 -4.03 2.49 12.54
CA ARG A 56 -4.76 3.47 11.70
C ARG A 56 -4.19 4.88 11.80
N LYS A 57 -3.63 5.27 12.96
CA LYS A 57 -2.89 6.52 13.14
C LYS A 57 -1.53 6.54 12.41
N ARG A 58 -1.13 5.41 11.79
CA ARG A 58 0.21 5.18 11.21
C ARG A 58 1.33 5.19 12.26
N ASP A 59 1.00 4.99 13.53
CA ASP A 59 1.94 4.75 14.62
C ASP A 59 2.20 3.24 14.72
N PHE A 60 2.92 2.72 13.72
CA PHE A 60 3.08 1.29 13.52
C PHE A 60 3.93 0.63 14.61
N ASP A 61 4.88 1.36 15.20
CA ASP A 61 5.76 0.85 16.25
C ASP A 61 4.98 0.55 17.53
N GLU A 62 4.15 1.50 17.99
CA GLU A 62 3.33 1.31 19.17
C GLU A 62 2.25 0.25 18.94
N ALA A 63 1.64 0.22 17.76
CA ALA A 63 0.67 -0.80 17.37
C ALA A 63 1.26 -2.22 17.46
N LYS A 64 2.46 -2.42 16.91
CA LYS A 64 3.16 -3.72 17.00
C LYS A 64 3.53 -4.04 18.43
N ARG A 65 4.10 -3.11 19.19
CA ARG A 65 4.50 -3.33 20.58
C ARG A 65 3.33 -3.83 21.44
N LEU A 66 2.16 -3.21 21.32
CA LEU A 66 0.95 -3.59 22.04
C LEU A 66 0.46 -4.99 21.64
N ALA A 67 0.32 -5.24 20.33
CA ALA A 67 -0.20 -6.52 19.84
C ALA A 67 0.78 -7.70 20.07
N GLU A 68 2.09 -7.46 19.98
CA GLU A 68 3.12 -8.45 20.34
C GLU A 68 3.10 -8.78 21.83
N GLY A 69 2.89 -7.78 22.69
CA GLY A 69 2.73 -7.96 24.12
C GLY A 69 1.61 -8.95 24.41
N VAL A 70 0.41 -8.68 23.86
CA VAL A 70 -0.75 -9.57 23.99
C VAL A 70 -0.47 -10.94 23.37
N TYR A 71 0.11 -11.02 22.17
CA TYR A 71 0.42 -12.30 21.53
C TYR A 71 1.32 -13.21 22.38
N LYS A 72 2.27 -12.63 23.11
CA LYS A 72 3.20 -13.36 23.98
C LYS A 72 2.53 -13.82 25.28
N THR A 73 1.67 -13.00 25.88
CA THR A 73 1.08 -13.27 27.21
C THR A 73 -0.27 -13.97 27.18
N ALA A 74 -1.04 -13.84 26.09
CA ALA A 74 -2.42 -14.31 26.01
C ALA A 74 -2.53 -15.81 26.25
N GLN A 75 -3.30 -16.20 27.26
CA GLN A 75 -3.58 -17.60 27.55
C GLN A 75 -4.71 -18.14 26.65
N ASP A 76 -5.68 -17.30 26.31
CA ASP A 76 -6.79 -17.64 25.42
C ASP A 76 -6.28 -17.75 23.96
N PRO A 77 -6.42 -18.92 23.30
CA PRO A 77 -6.05 -19.09 21.90
C PRO A 77 -6.76 -18.12 20.94
N ASN A 78 -8.00 -17.72 21.24
CA ASN A 78 -8.75 -16.77 20.42
C ASN A 78 -8.14 -15.37 20.49
N VAL A 79 -7.76 -14.92 21.70
CA VAL A 79 -7.08 -13.65 21.90
C VAL A 79 -5.71 -13.66 21.23
N ARG A 80 -4.95 -14.77 21.36
CA ARG A 80 -3.67 -14.92 20.68
C ARG A 80 -3.81 -14.88 19.15
N THR A 81 -4.85 -15.52 18.61
CA THR A 81 -5.15 -15.50 17.17
C THR A 81 -5.51 -14.08 16.72
N ARG A 82 -6.34 -13.38 17.50
CA ARG A 82 -6.69 -11.98 17.23
C ARG A 82 -5.46 -11.08 17.25
N ALA A 83 -4.56 -11.25 18.21
CA ALA A 83 -3.31 -10.51 18.28
C ALA A 83 -2.44 -10.72 17.04
N ARG A 84 -2.35 -11.97 16.55
CA ARG A 84 -1.68 -12.27 15.28
C ARG A 84 -2.32 -11.55 14.10
N SER A 85 -3.64 -11.55 14.00
CA SER A 85 -4.35 -10.83 12.93
C SER A 85 -4.10 -9.32 12.99
N VAL A 86 -4.07 -8.72 14.18
CA VAL A 86 -3.71 -7.30 14.34
C VAL A 86 -2.27 -7.05 13.87
N LEU A 87 -1.31 -7.90 14.24
CA LEU A 87 0.09 -7.76 13.79
C LEU A 87 0.24 -7.84 12.28
N GLN A 88 -0.49 -8.75 11.63
CA GLN A 88 -0.52 -8.86 10.17
C GLN A 88 -1.09 -7.58 9.55
N ASN A 89 -2.26 -7.13 10.00
CA ASN A 89 -2.90 -5.90 9.51
C ASN A 89 -1.99 -4.67 9.65
N VAL A 90 -1.34 -4.50 10.80
CA VAL A 90 -0.41 -3.38 11.05
C VAL A 90 0.80 -3.46 10.13
N SER A 91 1.34 -4.65 9.90
CA SER A 91 2.47 -4.85 8.99
C SER A 91 2.10 -4.55 7.54
N ASP A 92 0.90 -4.95 7.12
CA ASP A 92 0.38 -4.68 5.78
C ASP A 92 0.12 -3.19 5.56
N LEU A 93 -0.50 -2.52 6.55
CA LEU A 93 -0.68 -1.07 6.55
C LEU A 93 0.66 -0.34 6.46
N GLN A 94 1.67 -0.77 7.22
CA GLN A 94 3.01 -0.18 7.18
C GLN A 94 3.64 -0.31 5.79
N ARG A 95 3.66 -1.53 5.22
CA ARG A 95 4.20 -1.79 3.88
C ARG A 95 3.51 -0.97 2.81
N TYR A 96 2.18 -0.85 2.90
CA TYR A 96 1.41 0.00 2.00
C TYR A 96 1.86 1.46 2.12
N SER A 97 1.99 1.96 3.35
CA SER A 97 2.39 3.31 3.67
C SER A 97 3.82 3.66 3.21
N GLU A 98 4.73 2.67 3.22
CA GLU A 98 6.10 2.78 2.74
C GLU A 98 6.13 2.84 1.21
N ARG A 99 5.39 1.94 0.54
CA ARG A 99 5.25 1.98 -0.92
C ARG A 99 4.68 3.32 -1.39
N GLU A 100 3.64 3.84 -0.73
CA GLU A 100 3.11 5.17 -1.06
C GLU A 100 4.19 6.26 -0.97
N ARG A 101 5.08 6.21 0.03
CA ARG A 101 6.20 7.14 0.17
C ARG A 101 7.24 6.95 -0.93
N GLU A 102 7.53 5.72 -1.33
CA GLU A 102 8.44 5.42 -2.45
C GLU A 102 7.89 5.98 -3.77
N PHE A 103 6.60 5.78 -4.04
CA PHE A 103 5.91 6.33 -5.20
C PHE A 103 5.87 7.86 -5.18
N ALA A 104 5.54 8.47 -4.03
CA ALA A 104 5.55 9.92 -3.87
C ALA A 104 6.98 10.52 -3.93
N GLY A 105 7.99 9.75 -3.53
CA GLY A 105 9.40 10.12 -3.55
C GLY A 105 10.11 9.92 -4.89
N GLY A 106 9.39 9.54 -5.96
CA GLY A 106 9.95 9.38 -7.31
C GLY A 106 10.91 8.20 -7.47
N GLN A 107 11.01 7.32 -6.47
CA GLN A 107 11.77 6.08 -6.62
C GLN A 107 10.85 5.03 -7.23
N SER A 108 11.03 4.80 -8.54
CA SER A 108 10.55 3.61 -9.22
C SER A 108 11.12 2.38 -8.51
N GLY A 109 10.36 1.83 -7.56
CA GLY A 109 10.69 0.57 -6.89
C GLY A 109 10.95 -0.55 -7.90
N PRO A 110 11.69 -1.60 -7.52
CA PRO A 110 12.01 -2.69 -8.42
C PRO A 110 10.70 -3.29 -8.93
N ASP A 111 10.65 -3.49 -10.25
CA ASP A 111 9.55 -4.12 -10.96
C ASP A 111 9.32 -5.50 -10.34
N VAL A 112 8.36 -5.60 -9.40
CA VAL A 112 7.99 -6.87 -8.78
C VAL A 112 7.26 -7.63 -9.87
N GLY A 113 7.99 -8.57 -10.46
CA GLY A 113 7.49 -9.52 -11.43
C GLY A 113 6.20 -10.18 -10.96
N GLU A 114 5.32 -10.34 -11.94
CA GLU A 114 4.21 -11.28 -12.02
C GLU A 114 3.09 -11.13 -10.97
N SER A 115 1.88 -10.86 -11.48
CA SER A 115 0.56 -10.87 -10.80
C SER A 115 0.01 -9.59 -10.14
N GLY A 116 0.54 -8.41 -10.47
CA GLY A 116 -0.18 -7.14 -10.29
C GLY A 116 -1.03 -6.74 -11.52
N PRO A 117 -2.12 -5.95 -11.37
CA PRO A 117 -2.86 -5.44 -12.52
C PRO A 117 -1.89 -4.68 -13.41
N ARG A 118 -1.82 -5.07 -14.70
CA ARG A 118 -0.95 -4.42 -15.69
C ARG A 118 -1.16 -2.91 -15.61
N ARG A 119 -0.11 -2.17 -15.22
CA ARG A 119 -0.12 -0.70 -15.27
C ARG A 119 -0.38 -0.30 -16.72
N GLN A 120 -1.59 0.14 -17.04
CA GLN A 120 -1.88 0.71 -18.34
C GLN A 120 -1.02 1.97 -18.49
N SER A 121 -0.24 2.05 -19.56
CA SER A 121 0.39 3.28 -20.00
C SER A 121 -0.74 4.24 -20.41
N VAL A 122 -1.00 5.24 -19.57
CA VAL A 122 -1.95 6.31 -19.88
C VAL A 122 -1.17 7.46 -20.50
N VAL A 123 -1.44 7.76 -21.76
CA VAL A 123 -0.94 8.98 -22.41
C VAL A 123 -1.93 10.09 -22.11
N VAL A 124 -1.49 11.10 -21.36
CA VAL A 124 -2.31 12.28 -21.06
C VAL A 124 -2.13 13.28 -22.20
N VAL A 125 -3.23 13.60 -22.88
CA VAL A 125 -3.28 14.60 -23.95
C VAL A 125 -3.87 15.90 -23.37
N GLY A 126 -3.33 17.06 -23.78
CA GLY A 126 -3.80 18.36 -23.30
C GLY A 126 -5.25 18.62 -23.71
N ALA A 127 -6.01 19.34 -22.87
CA ALA A 127 -7.45 19.58 -23.08
C ALA A 127 -7.78 20.33 -24.40
N ASP A 128 -6.80 21.04 -24.97
CA ASP A 128 -6.95 21.84 -26.20
C ASP A 128 -6.36 21.17 -27.45
N GLU A 129 -5.86 19.92 -27.34
CA GLU A 129 -5.22 19.21 -28.46
C GLU A 129 -6.25 18.31 -29.18
N GLU A 130 -6.55 18.63 -30.45
CA GLU A 130 -7.46 17.81 -31.27
C GLU A 130 -6.86 16.43 -31.56
N LEU A 131 -7.54 15.38 -31.09
CA LEU A 131 -7.18 13.99 -31.34
C LEU A 131 -7.62 13.56 -32.75
N THR A 132 -6.78 13.84 -33.75
CA THR A 132 -6.95 13.25 -35.09
C THR A 132 -6.63 11.76 -35.10
N GLU A 133 -7.10 11.04 -36.12
CA GLU A 133 -6.84 9.60 -36.24
C GLU A 133 -5.34 9.30 -36.41
N GLU A 134 -4.62 10.15 -37.15
CA GLU A 134 -3.16 10.08 -37.28
C GLU A 134 -2.47 10.31 -35.93
N LYS A 135 -2.92 11.32 -35.16
CA LYS A 135 -2.34 11.62 -33.85
C LYS A 135 -2.58 10.49 -32.86
N LEU A 136 -3.76 9.88 -32.90
CA LEU A 136 -4.09 8.73 -32.08
C LEU A 136 -3.21 7.52 -32.42
N LYS A 137 -2.95 7.27 -33.71
CA LYS A 137 -2.01 6.23 -34.16
C LYS A 137 -0.58 6.50 -33.69
N GLU A 138 -0.13 7.75 -33.76
CA GLU A 138 1.20 8.16 -33.27
C GLU A 138 1.34 7.94 -31.75
N LEU A 139 0.35 8.36 -30.96
CA LEU A 139 0.34 8.19 -29.51
C LEU A 139 0.26 6.70 -29.11
N ALA A 140 -0.51 5.90 -29.85
CA ALA A 140 -0.60 4.46 -29.63
C ALA A 140 0.74 3.76 -29.90
N ALA A 141 1.41 4.10 -31.00
CA ALA A 141 2.73 3.57 -31.34
C ALA A 141 3.80 3.98 -30.30
N ALA A 142 3.75 5.21 -29.81
CA ALA A 142 4.65 5.68 -28.75
C ALA A 142 4.43 4.93 -27.43
N ALA A 143 3.18 4.72 -27.01
CA ALA A 143 2.84 3.97 -25.81
C ALA A 143 3.26 2.49 -25.89
N GLU A 144 3.10 1.88 -27.06
CA GLU A 144 3.56 0.50 -27.31
C GLU A 144 5.08 0.38 -27.18
N LEU A 145 5.82 1.32 -27.76
CA LEU A 145 7.28 1.37 -27.65
C LEU A 145 7.75 1.56 -26.19
N GLU A 146 7.06 2.41 -25.42
CA GLU A 146 7.36 2.61 -24.00
C GLU A 146 7.13 1.31 -23.20
N SER A 147 6.03 0.61 -23.46
CA SER A 147 5.71 -0.68 -22.82
C SER A 147 6.82 -1.72 -23.09
N LEU A 148 7.27 -1.83 -24.34
CA LEU A 148 8.37 -2.73 -24.72
C LEU A 148 9.66 -2.37 -23.98
N ASN A 149 10.01 -1.08 -23.91
CA ASN A 149 11.22 -0.62 -23.22
C ASN A 149 11.21 -0.91 -21.72
N ARG A 150 10.04 -1.03 -21.08
CA ARG A 150 9.95 -1.41 -19.66
C ARG A 150 10.35 -2.87 -19.43
N VAL A 151 9.97 -3.77 -20.33
CA VAL A 151 10.23 -5.23 -20.18
C VAL A 151 11.64 -5.60 -20.65
N LEU A 152 12.23 -4.81 -21.55
CA LEU A 152 13.58 -5.05 -22.03
C LEU A 152 14.62 -4.72 -20.95
N ARG A 153 15.61 -5.61 -20.76
CA ARG A 153 16.76 -5.37 -19.87
C ARG A 153 17.44 -4.04 -20.19
N LYS A 154 18.18 -3.43 -19.26
CA LYS A 154 18.96 -2.21 -19.56
C LYS A 154 20.20 -2.54 -20.43
N PRO A 155 20.63 -1.66 -21.35
CA PRO A 155 21.89 -1.81 -22.07
C PRO A 155 23.08 -1.81 -21.10
N GLN A 156 24.08 -2.65 -21.36
CA GLN A 156 25.33 -2.68 -20.59
C GLN A 156 26.32 -1.61 -21.09
N ALA A 157 27.39 -1.37 -20.33
CA ALA A 157 28.42 -0.43 -20.76
C ALA A 157 29.04 -0.86 -22.10
N GLY A 158 29.02 0.03 -23.10
CA GLY A 158 29.49 -0.24 -24.46
C GLY A 158 28.41 -0.80 -25.40
N GLU A 159 27.24 -1.14 -24.90
CA GLU A 159 26.11 -1.62 -25.70
C GLU A 159 25.28 -0.44 -26.24
N LYS A 160 25.01 -0.42 -27.55
CA LYS A 160 24.10 0.55 -28.17
C LYS A 160 22.74 -0.10 -28.42
N ARG A 161 21.69 0.52 -27.89
CA ARG A 161 20.29 0.19 -28.22
C ARG A 161 19.79 1.13 -29.31
N ILE A 162 19.15 0.56 -30.33
CA ILE A 162 18.51 1.29 -31.42
C ILE A 162 17.01 0.96 -31.37
N LEU A 163 16.18 2.00 -31.48
CA LEU A 163 14.72 1.88 -31.55
C LEU A 163 14.30 2.41 -32.92
N GLY A 164 13.51 1.62 -33.64
CA GLY A 164 13.06 1.97 -34.98
C GLY A 164 12.16 0.88 -35.55
N HIS A 165 11.65 1.11 -36.76
CA HIS A 165 10.89 0.13 -37.50
C HIS A 165 11.84 -0.72 -38.34
N LEU A 166 11.87 -2.03 -38.10
CA LEU A 166 12.63 -2.96 -38.92
C LEU A 166 11.87 -3.23 -40.21
N SER A 167 12.42 -2.78 -41.33
CA SER A 167 11.77 -2.86 -42.63
C SER A 167 12.24 -4.09 -43.41
N ALA A 168 13.52 -4.47 -43.26
CA ALA A 168 14.04 -5.70 -43.84
C ALA A 168 15.22 -6.27 -43.03
N ILE A 169 15.46 -7.57 -43.19
CA ILE A 169 16.66 -8.24 -42.70
C ILE A 169 17.30 -8.93 -43.90
N GLU A 170 18.53 -8.54 -44.22
CA GLU A 170 19.31 -9.17 -45.28
C GLU A 170 20.38 -10.08 -44.64
N CYS A 171 20.28 -11.37 -44.92
CA CYS A 171 21.25 -12.36 -44.46
C CYS A 171 22.19 -12.74 -45.61
N SER A 172 23.49 -12.54 -45.41
CA SER A 172 24.55 -13.06 -46.27
C SER A 172 25.29 -14.21 -45.56
N ARG A 173 26.25 -14.85 -46.24
CA ARG A 173 27.02 -15.97 -45.67
C ARG A 173 27.80 -15.56 -44.41
N ASP A 174 28.20 -14.29 -44.32
CA ASP A 174 29.11 -13.77 -43.29
C ASP A 174 28.55 -12.53 -42.54
N SER A 175 27.34 -12.06 -42.88
CA SER A 175 26.78 -10.84 -42.29
C SER A 175 25.25 -10.84 -42.22
N ILE A 176 24.71 -10.10 -41.26
CA ILE A 176 23.28 -9.77 -41.18
C ILE A 176 23.18 -8.24 -41.18
N ALA A 177 22.40 -7.69 -42.11
CA ALA A 177 22.07 -6.28 -42.16
C ALA A 177 20.61 -6.06 -41.74
N PHE A 178 20.38 -5.06 -40.90
CA PHE A 178 19.07 -4.61 -40.45
C PHE A 178 18.78 -3.27 -41.12
N LEU A 179 17.70 -3.20 -41.90
CA LEU A 179 17.27 -2.01 -42.65
C LEU A 179 15.98 -1.43 -42.08
#